data_AF-A0A8H4TAZ9-F1
#
_entry.id   AF-A0A8H4TAZ9-F1
#
_cell.length_a   1.000
_cell.length_b   1.000
_cell.length_c   1.000
_cell.angle_alpha   90.00
_cell.angle_beta   90.00
_cell.angle_gamma   90.00
#
_symmetry.space_group_name_H-M   'P 1'
#
loop_
_entity.id
_entity.type
_entity.pdbx_description
1 polymer ?
#
loop_
_entity_poly.entity_id
_entity_poly.type
_entity_poly.pdbx_seq_one_letter_code
_entity_poly.pdbx_strand_id
1 'polypeptide(L)'
;MGESRQELVAWLNSLLQLNITKVEQCGTGAALCQVFDSIYMDVPMTKVKFNVNSEYLYIQNFKVLQNCFTKHQIDKPIPVSSLVKCKMQDNLEFLQWTKRFWDLNFPDHEYDAVARRKGGSMPPAAAAPRPVATA
;
A
#
# COMPACT_ATOMS: atom_id res chain seq x y z
N MET A 1 12.83 2.00 -18.08
CA MET A 1 13.51 1.43 -16.90
C MET A 1 12.46 0.85 -15.97
N GLY A 2 12.54 -0.44 -15.63
CA GLY A 2 11.79 -1.00 -14.51
C GLY A 2 12.67 -0.92 -13.27
N GLU A 3 12.12 -0.48 -12.13
CA GLU A 3 12.87 -0.40 -10.87
C GLU A 3 13.29 -1.81 -10.42
N SER A 4 14.53 -1.93 -9.97
CA SER A 4 15.08 -3.21 -9.52
C SER A 4 14.44 -3.63 -8.20
N ARG A 5 14.35 -4.94 -7.96
CA ARG A 5 13.80 -5.50 -6.71
C ARG A 5 14.38 -4.86 -5.44
N GLN A 6 15.68 -4.56 -5.44
CA GLN A 6 16.36 -3.93 -4.30
C GLN A 6 15.97 -2.47 -4.14
N GLU A 7 15.81 -1.73 -5.24
CA GLU A 7 15.39 -0.33 -5.23
C GLU A 7 13.96 -0.21 -4.70
N LEU A 8 13.06 -1.07 -5.17
CA LEU A 8 11.67 -1.11 -4.69
C LEU A 8 11.58 -1.44 -3.20
N VAL A 9 12.37 -2.41 -2.73
CA VAL A 9 12.43 -2.76 -1.31
C VAL A 9 13.04 -1.63 -0.49
N ALA A 10 14.10 -0.98 -0.98
CA ALA A 10 14.70 0.18 -0.33
C ALA A 10 13.70 1.35 -0.25
N TRP A 11 12.94 1.59 -1.31
CA TRP A 11 11.87 2.60 -1.32
C TRP A 11 10.79 2.29 -0.28
N LEU A 12 10.27 1.05 -0.24
CA LEU A 12 9.32 0.63 0.79
C LEU A 12 9.88 0.82 2.20
N ASN A 13 11.13 0.44 2.43
CA ASN A 13 11.76 0.58 3.74
C ASN A 13 11.93 2.06 4.13
N SER A 14 12.28 2.92 3.18
CA SER A 14 12.39 4.37 3.40
C SER A 14 11.02 5.00 3.68
N LEU A 15 10.01 4.66 2.87
CA LEU A 15 8.66 5.21 2.98
C LEU A 15 7.91 4.74 4.24
N LEU A 16 8.03 3.46 4.57
CA LEU A 16 7.22 2.80 5.61
C LEU A 16 7.98 2.60 6.93
N GLN A 17 9.26 2.97 6.97
CA GLN A 17 10.21 2.64 8.03
C GLN A 17 10.12 1.15 8.42
N LEU A 18 10.19 0.31 7.39
CA LEU A 18 10.19 -1.15 7.53
C LEU A 18 11.58 -1.73 7.29
N ASN A 19 11.76 -2.98 7.73
CA ASN A 19 12.96 -3.77 7.46
C ASN A 19 12.61 -4.96 6.55
N ILE A 20 11.96 -4.68 5.41
CA ILE A 20 11.70 -5.71 4.40
C ILE A 20 13.02 -6.04 3.71
N THR A 21 13.35 -7.33 3.66
CA THR A 21 14.54 -7.83 2.97
C THR A 21 14.20 -8.60 1.70
N LYS A 22 12.94 -9.02 1.57
CA LYS A 22 12.44 -9.82 0.44
C LYS A 22 11.11 -9.27 -0.04
N VAL A 23 10.96 -9.19 -1.36
CA VAL A 23 9.71 -8.81 -2.04
C VAL A 23 8.55 -9.72 -1.63
N GLU A 24 8.83 -11.00 -1.34
CA GLU A 24 7.87 -11.99 -0.86
C GLU A 24 7.16 -11.57 0.43
N GLN A 25 7.81 -10.80 1.31
CA GLN A 25 7.17 -10.29 2.54
C GLN A 25 6.05 -9.28 2.25
N CYS A 26 6.04 -8.68 1.06
CA CYS A 26 4.96 -7.81 0.61
C CYS A 26 3.70 -8.62 0.26
N GLY A 27 3.82 -9.94 0.07
CA GLY A 27 2.71 -10.88 -0.13
C GLY A 27 1.78 -11.00 1.09
N THR A 28 2.15 -10.45 2.24
CA THR A 28 1.26 -10.32 3.40
C THR A 28 0.18 -9.25 3.22
N GLY A 29 0.33 -8.37 2.22
CA GLY A 29 -0.59 -7.27 1.93
C GLY A 29 -0.49 -6.07 2.89
N ALA A 30 0.20 -6.19 4.03
CA ALA A 30 0.27 -5.13 5.03
C ALA A 30 1.09 -3.91 4.54
N ALA A 31 2.25 -4.17 3.91
CA ALA A 31 3.07 -3.13 3.31
C ALA A 31 2.30 -2.38 2.22
N LEU A 32 1.60 -3.12 1.34
CA LEU A 32 0.79 -2.55 0.26
C LEU A 32 -0.33 -1.67 0.81
N CYS A 33 -1.10 -2.15 1.79
CA CYS A 33 -2.14 -1.35 2.44
C CYS A 33 -1.61 0.00 2.91
N GLN A 34 -0.42 0.01 3.51
CA GLN A 34 0.19 1.22 4.05
C GLN A 34 0.77 2.15 2.97
N VAL A 35 1.18 1.62 1.81
CA VAL A 35 1.52 2.45 0.65
C VAL A 35 0.28 3.17 0.13
N PHE A 36 -0.83 2.46 -0.04
CA PHE A 36 -2.10 3.10 -0.46
C PHE A 36 -2.60 4.09 0.59
N ASP A 37 -2.33 3.78 1.85
CA ASP A 37 -2.60 4.68 2.96
C ASP A 37 -1.79 5.98 2.88
N SER A 38 -0.55 5.92 2.37
CA SER A 38 0.27 7.10 2.11
C SER A 38 -0.21 7.96 0.94
N ILE A 39 -1.12 7.47 0.11
CA ILE A 39 -1.69 8.23 -1.00
C ILE A 39 -3.03 8.83 -0.58
N TYR A 40 -3.90 7.98 -0.01
CA TYR A 40 -5.30 8.32 0.21
C TYR A 40 -5.67 8.59 1.67
N MET A 41 -4.84 8.17 2.63
CA MET A 41 -5.08 8.30 4.08
C MET A 41 -6.43 7.73 4.58
N ASP A 42 -7.13 6.91 3.79
CA ASP A 42 -8.44 6.32 4.12
C ASP A 42 -8.38 4.81 4.44
N VAL A 43 -7.17 4.22 4.46
CA VAL A 43 -7.04 2.78 4.71
C VAL A 43 -7.18 2.52 6.22
N PRO A 44 -8.09 1.61 6.64
CA PRO A 44 -8.29 1.30 8.05
C PRO A 44 -7.13 0.44 8.57
N MET A 45 -6.04 1.10 8.97
CA MET A 45 -4.83 0.47 9.51
C MET A 45 -5.10 -0.37 10.77
N THR A 46 -6.16 -0.08 11.53
CA THR A 46 -6.61 -0.90 12.66
C THR A 46 -6.98 -2.33 12.26
N LYS A 47 -7.45 -2.52 11.02
CA LYS A 47 -7.79 -3.84 10.46
C LYS A 47 -6.58 -4.53 9.84
N VAL A 48 -5.56 -3.78 9.46
CA VAL A 48 -4.34 -4.32 8.84
C VAL A 48 -3.45 -4.93 9.92
N LYS A 49 -3.01 -6.16 9.71
CA LYS A 49 -2.15 -6.88 10.63
C LYS A 49 -0.77 -7.04 10.00
N PHE A 50 0.25 -6.43 10.61
CA PHE A 50 1.64 -6.46 10.13
C PHE A 50 2.39 -7.74 10.55
N ASN A 51 2.18 -8.21 11.78
CA ASN A 51 2.87 -9.39 12.30
C ASN A 51 2.04 -10.65 12.10
N VAL A 52 1.86 -11.04 10.83
CA VAL A 52 1.02 -12.17 10.42
C VAL A 52 1.85 -13.26 9.79
N ASN A 53 1.58 -14.51 10.16
CA ASN A 53 2.23 -15.71 9.59
C ASN A 53 1.18 -16.71 9.06
N SER A 54 -0.07 -16.28 8.92
CA SER A 54 -1.19 -17.14 8.52
C SER A 54 -1.81 -16.62 7.24
N GLU A 55 -1.97 -17.50 6.25
CA GLU A 55 -2.53 -17.19 4.93
C GLU A 55 -3.92 -16.54 5.03
N TYR A 56 -4.75 -17.00 5.97
CA TYR A 56 -6.06 -16.39 6.25
C TYR A 56 -5.96 -14.89 6.60
N LEU A 57 -4.95 -14.48 7.37
CA LEU A 57 -4.75 -13.08 7.75
C LEU A 57 -4.24 -12.25 6.56
N TYR A 58 -3.46 -12.86 5.66
CA TYR A 58 -3.04 -12.20 4.43
C TYR A 58 -4.26 -11.88 3.55
N ILE A 59 -5.21 -12.82 3.43
CA ILE A 59 -6.47 -12.59 2.72
C ILE A 59 -7.27 -11.43 3.36
N GLN A 60 -7.30 -11.33 4.68
CA GLN A 60 -7.94 -10.20 5.37
C GLN A 60 -7.26 -8.87 5.02
N ASN A 61 -5.93 -8.80 5.03
CA ASN A 61 -5.20 -7.61 4.60
C ASN A 61 -5.52 -7.24 3.13
N PHE A 62 -5.54 -8.23 2.24
CA PHE A 62 -5.92 -7.99 0.84
C PHE A 62 -7.37 -7.54 0.66
N LYS A 63 -8.31 -7.98 1.50
CA LYS A 63 -9.69 -7.44 1.48
C LYS A 63 -9.73 -5.95 1.80
N VAL A 64 -8.90 -5.49 2.74
CA VAL A 64 -8.76 -4.07 3.07
C VAL A 64 -8.23 -3.31 1.84
N LEU A 65 -7.21 -3.86 1.18
CA LEU A 65 -6.65 -3.30 -0.05
C LEU A 65 -7.69 -3.24 -1.19
N GLN A 66 -8.46 -4.31 -1.40
CA GLN A 66 -9.53 -4.35 -2.40
C GLN A 66 -10.59 -3.27 -2.15
N ASN A 67 -11.00 -3.09 -0.89
CA ASN A 67 -11.97 -2.05 -0.55
C ASN A 67 -11.43 -0.64 -0.87
N CYS A 68 -10.14 -0.41 -0.67
CA CYS A 68 -9.47 0.83 -1.09
C CYS A 68 -9.52 0.99 -2.62
N PHE A 69 -9.18 -0.05 -3.37
CA PHE A 69 -9.20 -0.01 -4.84
C PHE A 69 -10.62 0.25 -5.38
N THR A 70 -11.64 -0.39 -4.80
CA THR A 70 -13.04 -0.16 -5.18
C THR A 70 -13.47 1.28 -4.89
N LYS A 71 -13.09 1.83 -3.73
CA LYS A 71 -13.38 3.24 -3.38
C LYS A 71 -12.74 4.24 -4.33
N HIS A 72 -11.50 3.99 -4.73
CA HIS A 72 -10.75 4.87 -5.64
C HIS A 72 -10.93 4.51 -7.13
N GLN A 73 -11.83 3.57 -7.44
CA GLN A 73 -12.12 3.09 -8.80
C GLN A 73 -10.87 2.69 -9.59
N ILE A 74 -9.93 2.00 -8.93
CA ILE A 74 -8.71 1.51 -9.55
C ILE A 74 -9.04 0.24 -10.34
N ASP A 75 -8.95 0.31 -11.67
CA ASP A 75 -9.26 -0.79 -12.60
C ASP A 75 -8.22 -1.94 -12.60
N LYS A 76 -7.29 -1.95 -11.64
CA LYS A 76 -6.26 -2.98 -11.54
C LYS A 76 -6.81 -4.19 -10.77
N PRO A 77 -6.97 -5.37 -11.40
CA PRO A 77 -7.32 -6.58 -10.67
C PRO A 77 -6.15 -7.00 -9.77
N ILE A 78 -6.46 -7.22 -8.49
CA ILE A 78 -5.52 -7.72 -7.47
C ILE A 78 -5.64 -9.25 -7.42
N PRO A 79 -4.65 -10.02 -7.93
CA PRO A 79 -4.68 -11.48 -7.87
C PRO A 79 -4.32 -11.97 -6.48
N VAL A 80 -5.24 -11.81 -5.51
CA VAL A 80 -5.04 -12.16 -4.10
C VAL A 80 -4.52 -13.60 -3.95
N SER A 81 -5.10 -14.56 -4.68
CA SER A 81 -4.71 -15.98 -4.65
C SER A 81 -3.26 -16.25 -5.10
N SER A 82 -2.67 -15.40 -5.92
CA SER A 82 -1.27 -15.50 -6.35
C SER A 82 -0.33 -14.74 -5.43
N LEU A 83 -0.76 -13.56 -4.96
CA LEU A 83 0.02 -12.70 -4.07
C LEU A 83 0.17 -13.32 -2.68
N VAL A 84 -0.90 -13.95 -2.17
CA VAL A 84 -0.95 -14.61 -0.86
C VAL A 84 0.01 -15.80 -0.76
N LYS A 85 0.35 -16.42 -1.91
CA LYS A 85 1.35 -17.50 -2.00
C LYS A 85 2.79 -16.98 -1.91
N CYS A 86 2.98 -15.68 -1.69
CA CYS A 86 4.29 -15.02 -1.62
C CYS A 86 5.16 -15.27 -2.86
N LYS A 87 4.56 -15.49 -4.04
CA LYS A 87 5.29 -15.80 -5.27
C LYS A 87 6.06 -14.57 -5.75
N MET A 88 7.37 -14.72 -5.97
CA MET A 88 8.27 -13.59 -6.25
C MET A 88 7.88 -12.78 -7.50
N GLN A 89 7.54 -13.46 -8.60
CA GLN A 89 7.18 -12.81 -9.88
C GLN A 89 5.92 -11.94 -9.74
N ASP A 90 4.82 -12.52 -9.27
CA ASP A 90 3.54 -11.82 -9.08
C ASP A 90 3.67 -10.65 -8.09
N ASN A 91 4.40 -10.85 -6.97
CA ASN A 91 4.62 -9.79 -6.00
C ASN A 91 5.48 -8.66 -6.58
N LEU A 92 6.52 -8.97 -7.34
CA LEU A 92 7.38 -7.96 -7.94
C LEU A 92 6.62 -7.11 -8.97
N GLU A 93 5.84 -7.76 -9.85
CA GLU A 93 5.02 -7.06 -10.84
C GLU A 93 4.00 -6.13 -10.17
N PHE A 94 3.32 -6.62 -9.13
CA PHE A 94 2.35 -5.83 -8.39
C PHE A 94 3.00 -4.62 -7.69
N LEU A 95 4.21 -4.80 -7.18
CA LEU A 95 4.94 -3.79 -6.43
C LEU A 95 5.55 -2.73 -7.34
N GLN A 96 6.03 -3.11 -8.53
CA GLN A 96 6.40 -2.16 -9.60
C GLN A 96 5.20 -1.31 -10.02
N TRP A 97 4.04 -1.94 -10.23
CA TRP A 97 2.82 -1.21 -10.56
C TRP A 97 2.39 -0.28 -9.42
N THR A 98 2.46 -0.76 -8.17
CA THR A 98 2.13 0.05 -6.98
C THR A 98 3.04 1.26 -6.86
N LYS A 99 4.34 1.11 -7.12
CA LYS A 99 5.30 2.22 -7.10
C LYS A 99 4.98 3.26 -8.19
N ARG A 100 4.71 2.84 -9.42
CA ARG A 100 4.27 3.76 -10.49
C ARG A 100 2.97 4.47 -10.14
N PHE A 101 2.01 3.73 -9.59
CA PHE A 101 0.75 4.29 -9.16
C PHE A 101 0.92 5.32 -8.05
N TRP A 102 1.80 5.03 -7.09
CA TRP A 102 2.20 5.95 -6.04
C TRP A 102 2.83 7.20 -6.63
N ASP A 103 3.84 7.07 -7.51
CA ASP A 103 4.52 8.22 -8.14
C ASP A 103 3.55 9.15 -8.89
N LEU A 104 2.54 8.59 -9.55
CA LEU A 104 1.51 9.35 -10.28
C LEU A 104 0.47 10.02 -9.38
N ASN A 105 0.17 9.43 -8.22
CA ASN A 105 -0.90 9.91 -7.32
C ASN A 105 -0.36 10.63 -6.07
N PHE A 106 0.94 10.59 -5.79
CA PHE A 106 1.50 11.11 -4.56
C PHE A 106 1.49 12.65 -4.58
N PRO A 107 0.72 13.31 -3.69
CA PRO A 107 0.57 14.77 -3.73
C PRO A 107 1.69 15.51 -2.96
N ASP A 108 2.89 14.93 -2.89
CA ASP A 108 4.07 15.48 -2.21
C ASP A 108 3.79 15.96 -0.77
N HIS A 109 3.08 15.15 0.02
CA HIS A 109 2.77 15.48 1.41
C HIS A 109 3.59 14.64 2.40
N GLU A 110 3.84 15.21 3.58
CA GLU A 110 4.52 14.51 4.68
C GLU A 110 3.63 13.37 5.20
N TYR A 111 4.05 12.12 4.95
CA TYR A 111 3.36 10.92 5.43
C TYR A 111 4.17 10.21 6.52
N ASP A 112 3.65 10.19 7.75
CA ASP A 112 4.27 9.48 8.87
C ASP A 112 3.69 8.06 9.04
N ALA A 113 4.36 7.12 8.38
CA ALA A 113 4.04 5.70 8.40
C ALA A 113 4.03 5.09 9.82
N VAL A 114 4.91 5.53 10.71
CA VAL A 114 5.06 4.95 12.05
C VAL A 114 3.92 5.40 12.95
N ALA A 115 3.54 6.68 12.87
CA ALA A 115 2.37 7.21 13.57
C ALA A 115 1.09 6.45 13.16
N ARG A 116 0.85 6.27 11.86
CA ARG A 116 -0.32 5.55 11.33
C ARG A 116 -0.38 4.09 11.82
N ARG A 117 0.76 3.40 11.92
CA ARG A 117 0.83 2.00 12.40
C ARG A 117 0.58 1.87 13.92
N LYS A 118 1.02 2.83 14.72
CA LYS A 118 0.86 2.81 16.19
C LYS A 118 -0.55 3.16 16.67
N GLY A 119 -1.52 3.36 15.77
CA GLY A 119 -2.83 3.91 16.10
C GLY A 119 -2.79 5.42 16.33
N GLY A 120 -1.73 6.09 15.87
CA GLY A 120 -1.64 7.54 15.89
C GLY A 120 -2.85 8.13 15.19
N SER A 121 -3.57 8.95 15.94
CA SER A 121 -4.68 9.77 15.48
C SER A 121 -4.37 10.32 14.10
N MET A 122 -5.29 10.14 13.16
CA MET A 122 -5.19 10.82 11.88
C MET A 122 -4.84 12.29 12.14
N PRO A 123 -3.83 12.90 11.49
CA PRO A 123 -3.86 14.34 11.37
C PRO A 123 -5.22 14.69 10.76
N PRO A 124 -5.92 15.72 11.27
CA PRO A 124 -7.23 16.08 10.75
C PRO A 124 -7.08 16.26 9.25
N ALA A 125 -7.89 15.52 8.49
CA ALA A 125 -7.88 15.51 7.04
C ALA A 125 -7.75 16.96 6.55
N ALA A 126 -6.60 17.29 5.96
CA ALA A 126 -6.49 18.49 5.17
C ALA A 126 -7.51 18.32 4.04
N ALA A 127 -8.57 19.11 4.13
CA ALA A 127 -9.68 19.11 3.20
C ALA A 127 -9.13 19.19 1.78
N ALA A 128 -9.40 18.16 0.99
CA ALA A 128 -9.20 18.21 -0.45
C ALA A 128 -10.00 19.40 -1.03
N PRO A 129 -9.39 20.38 -1.71
CA PRO A 129 -10.15 21.23 -2.60
C PRO A 129 -10.53 20.38 -3.81
N ARG A 130 -11.83 20.09 -3.92
CA ARG A 130 -12.45 19.48 -5.10
C ARG A 130 -12.13 20.32 -6.34
N PRO A 131 -12.01 19.72 -7.55
CA PRO A 131 -11.72 20.46 -8.77
C PRO A 131 -12.91 21.38 -9.10
N VAL A 132 -12.65 22.68 -9.23
CA VAL A 132 -13.61 23.62 -9.80
C VAL A 132 -13.65 23.38 -11.31
N ALA A 133 -14.74 22.77 -11.77
CA ALA A 133 -15.08 22.79 -13.18
C ALA A 133 -15.59 24.20 -13.50
N THR A 134 -14.79 24.94 -14.27
CA THR A 134 -15.21 26.20 -14.89
C THR A 134 -16.25 25.88 -15.97
N ALA A 135 -17.37 26.59 -15.91
CA ALA A 135 -18.30 26.84 -17.01
C ALA A 135 -18.34 28.35 -17.24
#